data_AF-A0A4Z2HCM6-F1
#
_entry.id   AF-A0A4Z2HCM6-F1
#
_cell.length_a   1.000
_cell.length_b   1.000
_cell.length_c   1.000
_cell.angle_alpha   90.00
_cell.angle_beta   90.00
_cell.angle_gamma   90.00
#
_symmetry.space_group_name_H-M   'P 1'
#
loop_
_entity.id
_entity.type
_entity.pdbx_description
1 polymer ?
#
loop_
_entity_poly.entity_id
_entity_poly.type
_entity_poly.pdbx_seq_one_letter_code
_entity_poly.pdbx_strand_id
1 'polypeptide(L)'
;MVPSKRVSMWSVEDVLEWVQDQHPGHMGAFHDAITKHAISGRALLRLKGHHLELLGVEEEEQQQELWQDLLLLRVQEEINELGDICSATLVKTDVSQQRYEF
;
A
#
# COMPACT_ATOMS: atom_id res chain seq x y z
N MET A 1 10.88 8.11 -1.05
CA MET A 1 9.97 8.93 -0.20
C MET A 1 8.57 8.41 -0.43
N VAL A 2 7.87 7.85 0.56
CA VAL A 2 6.51 7.31 0.32
C VAL A 2 5.60 8.43 -0.17
N PRO A 3 4.93 8.30 -1.32
CA PRO A 3 4.08 9.37 -1.84
C PRO A 3 3.00 9.73 -0.80
N SER A 4 2.66 11.01 -0.65
CA SER A 4 1.53 11.47 0.20
C SER A 4 0.17 10.88 -0.23
N LYS A 5 0.13 10.20 -1.36
CA LYS A 5 -1.01 9.52 -1.94
C LYS A 5 -1.19 8.15 -1.28
N ARG A 6 -2.42 7.79 -0.93
CA ARG A 6 -2.75 6.46 -0.37
C ARG A 6 -2.31 5.33 -1.28
N VAL A 7 -1.87 4.22 -0.69
CA VAL A 7 -1.44 3.04 -1.44
C VAL A 7 -2.61 2.49 -2.25
N SER A 8 -3.83 2.55 -1.72
CA SER A 8 -5.04 2.19 -2.47
C SER A 8 -5.29 3.00 -3.75
N MET A 9 -4.65 4.16 -3.88
CA MET A 9 -4.76 5.05 -5.05
C MET A 9 -3.55 4.96 -5.99
N TRP A 10 -2.51 4.21 -5.64
CA TRP A 10 -1.30 4.13 -6.46
C TRP A 10 -1.58 3.49 -7.82
N SER A 11 -1.10 4.15 -8.88
CA SER A 11 -1.04 3.58 -10.22
C SER A 11 0.09 2.53 -10.31
N VAL A 12 0.26 1.93 -11.48
CA VAL A 12 1.38 1.01 -11.71
C VAL A 12 2.70 1.75 -11.62
N GLU A 13 2.75 2.98 -12.13
CA GLU A 13 3.94 3.86 -12.08
C GLU A 13 4.31 4.23 -10.64
N ASP A 14 3.33 4.59 -9.81
CA ASP A 14 3.56 4.89 -8.39
C ASP A 14 4.14 3.65 -7.66
N VAL A 15 3.68 2.44 -8.01
CA VAL A 15 4.21 1.18 -7.47
C VAL A 15 5.65 0.94 -7.95
N LEU A 16 5.94 1.19 -9.23
CA LEU A 16 7.29 1.03 -9.78
C LEU A 16 8.29 2.00 -9.12
N GLU A 17 7.89 3.26 -8.91
CA GLU A 17 8.69 4.26 -8.19
C GLU A 17 8.96 3.84 -6.74
N TRP A 18 7.93 3.33 -6.05
CA TRP A 18 8.10 2.83 -4.69
C TRP A 18 9.10 1.66 -4.60
N VAL A 19 9.00 0.68 -5.51
CA VAL A 19 9.96 -0.43 -5.57
C VAL A 19 11.38 0.05 -5.87
N GLN A 20 11.53 1.02 -6.77
CA GLN A 20 12.82 1.61 -7.13
C GLN A 20 13.49 2.30 -5.94
N ASP A 21 12.71 2.99 -5.12
CA ASP A 21 13.20 3.67 -3.92
C ASP A 21 13.57 2.71 -2.78
N GLN A 22 12.83 1.61 -2.59
CA GLN A 22 13.08 0.68 -1.49
C GLN A 22 14.16 -0.37 -1.82
N HIS A 23 14.22 -0.85 -3.07
CA HIS A 23 15.10 -1.97 -3.44
C HIS A 23 15.88 -1.72 -4.74
N PRO A 24 16.84 -0.77 -4.75
CA PRO A 24 17.60 -0.40 -5.95
C PRO A 24 18.48 -1.52 -6.53
N GLY A 25 18.76 -2.59 -5.76
CA GLY A 25 19.67 -3.68 -6.14
C GLY A 25 19.05 -4.89 -6.84
N HIS A 26 17.74 -5.11 -6.70
CA HIS A 26 17.11 -6.40 -7.05
C HIS A 26 15.94 -6.26 -8.03
N MET A 27 16.11 -5.35 -8.98
CA MET A 27 15.02 -4.74 -9.72
C MET A 27 14.41 -5.58 -10.84
N GLY A 28 15.15 -6.48 -11.49
CA GLY A 28 14.73 -7.03 -12.80
C GLY A 28 13.38 -7.76 -12.76
N ALA A 29 13.34 -8.91 -12.08
CA ALA A 29 12.19 -9.81 -12.18
C ALA A 29 10.91 -9.20 -11.58
N PHE A 30 11.01 -8.58 -10.40
CA PHE A 30 9.85 -8.00 -9.73
C PHE A 30 9.30 -6.77 -10.46
N HIS A 31 10.15 -5.90 -11.00
CA HIS A 31 9.74 -4.74 -11.81
C HIS A 31 9.06 -5.20 -13.11
N ASP A 32 9.64 -6.19 -13.79
CA ASP A 32 9.07 -6.76 -15.01
C ASP A 32 7.71 -7.39 -14.72
N ALA A 33 7.57 -8.07 -13.58
CA ALA A 33 6.31 -8.66 -13.17
C ALA A 33 5.25 -7.61 -12.82
N ILE A 34 5.61 -6.51 -12.14
CA ILE A 34 4.72 -5.37 -11.89
C ILE A 34 4.21 -4.78 -13.21
N THR A 35 5.12 -4.52 -14.14
CA THR A 35 4.79 -3.95 -15.45
C THR A 35 3.90 -4.90 -16.25
N LYS A 36 4.28 -6.18 -16.32
CA LYS A 36 3.57 -7.23 -17.08
C LYS A 36 2.17 -7.48 -16.56
N HIS A 37 2.00 -7.50 -15.24
CA HIS A 37 0.72 -7.78 -14.59
C HIS A 37 -0.08 -6.52 -14.25
N ALA A 38 0.42 -5.34 -14.61
CA ALA A 38 -0.16 -4.04 -14.27
C ALA A 38 -0.54 -3.95 -12.78
N ILE A 39 0.41 -4.29 -11.90
CA ILE A 39 0.19 -4.33 -10.45
C ILE A 39 0.03 -2.89 -9.94
N SER A 40 -1.22 -2.47 -9.73
CA SER A 40 -1.58 -1.23 -9.03
C SER A 40 -1.47 -1.38 -7.51
N GLY A 41 -1.51 -0.28 -6.76
CA GLY A 41 -1.38 -0.34 -5.29
C GLY A 41 -2.45 -1.20 -4.60
N ARG A 42 -3.67 -1.26 -5.15
CA ARG A 42 -4.72 -2.18 -4.65
C ARG A 42 -4.35 -3.65 -4.83
N ALA A 43 -3.68 -3.99 -5.93
CA ALA A 43 -3.17 -5.34 -6.17
C ALA A 43 -1.97 -5.62 -5.25
N LEU A 44 -1.08 -4.64 -5.08
CA LEU A 44 0.08 -4.69 -4.19
C LEU A 44 -0.33 -5.03 -2.74
N LEU A 45 -1.34 -4.34 -2.20
CA LEU A 45 -1.89 -4.58 -0.86
C LEU A 45 -2.50 -5.99 -0.68
N ARG A 46 -2.81 -6.69 -1.77
CA ARG A 46 -3.41 -8.04 -1.77
C ARG A 46 -2.42 -9.16 -2.04
N LEU A 47 -1.16 -8.84 -2.36
CA LEU A 47 -0.12 -9.84 -2.59
C LEU A 47 0.08 -10.72 -1.34
N LYS A 48 0.73 -11.86 -1.53
CA LYS A 48 1.03 -12.84 -0.48
C LYS A 48 2.46 -13.28 -0.70
N GLY A 49 3.11 -13.84 0.33
CA GLY A 49 4.49 -14.32 0.20
C GLY A 49 4.70 -15.20 -1.04
N HIS A 50 3.82 -16.17 -1.29
CA HIS A 50 3.90 -17.05 -2.46
C HIS A 50 3.71 -16.34 -3.82
N HIS A 51 3.11 -15.16 -3.86
CA HIS A 51 3.04 -14.38 -5.09
C HIS A 51 4.41 -13.78 -5.44
N LEU A 52 5.28 -13.53 -4.46
CA LEU A 52 6.62 -12.97 -4.72
C LEU A 52 7.51 -13.98 -5.46
N GLU A 53 7.47 -15.25 -5.06
CA GLU A 53 8.12 -16.35 -5.78
C GLU A 53 7.64 -16.43 -7.24
N LEU A 54 6.33 -16.33 -7.45
CA LEU A 54 5.73 -16.36 -8.80
C LEU A 54 6.08 -15.13 -9.65
N LEU A 55 6.41 -14.01 -9.01
CA LEU A 55 6.85 -12.78 -9.66
C LEU A 55 8.38 -12.76 -9.87
N GLY A 56 9.07 -13.87 -9.59
CA GLY A 56 10.50 -14.07 -9.86
C GLY A 56 11.43 -13.53 -8.79
N VAL A 57 10.95 -13.29 -7.57
CA VAL A 57 11.79 -13.04 -6.39
C VAL A 57 12.18 -14.39 -5.81
N GLU A 58 13.34 -14.92 -6.22
CA GLU A 58 13.80 -16.27 -5.84
C GLU A 58 14.65 -16.29 -4.56
N GLU A 59 15.28 -15.17 -4.21
CA GLU A 59 16.09 -15.09 -2.99
C GLU A 59 15.20 -14.93 -1.75
N GLU A 60 15.37 -15.84 -0.78
CA GLU A 60 14.54 -15.88 0.43
C GLU A 60 14.71 -14.63 1.30
N GLU A 61 15.94 -14.11 1.45
CA GLU A 61 16.21 -12.88 2.21
C GLU A 61 15.51 -11.68 1.57
N GLN A 62 15.64 -11.53 0.25
CA GLN A 62 14.94 -10.49 -0.51
C GLN A 62 13.41 -10.63 -0.42
N GLN A 63 12.90 -11.86 -0.51
CA GLN A 63 11.46 -12.13 -0.38
C GLN A 63 10.95 -11.71 1.01
N GLN A 64 11.73 -11.97 2.05
CA GLN A 64 11.40 -11.56 3.42
C GLN A 64 11.43 -10.04 3.60
N GLU A 65 12.44 -9.35 3.07
CA GLU A 65 12.53 -7.88 3.12
C GLU A 65 11.33 -7.25 2.42
N LEU A 66 11.07 -7.65 1.17
CA LEU A 66 9.96 -7.10 0.38
C LEU A 66 8.60 -7.44 1.00
N TRP A 67 8.48 -8.60 1.62
CA TRP A 67 7.27 -8.97 2.36
C TRP A 67 7.06 -8.10 3.60
N GLN A 68 8.13 -7.79 4.34
CA GLN A 68 8.06 -6.86 5.49
C GLN A 68 7.61 -5.47 5.04
N ASP A 69 8.15 -4.96 3.93
CA ASP A 69 7.77 -3.66 3.39
C ASP A 69 6.31 -3.63 2.92
N LEU A 70 5.82 -4.71 2.30
CA LEU A 70 4.40 -4.86 1.96
C LEU A 70 3.50 -4.91 3.19
N LEU A 71 3.93 -5.55 4.28
CA LEU A 71 3.18 -5.57 5.53
C LEU A 71 3.13 -4.16 6.16
N LEU A 72 4.24 -3.42 6.11
CA LEU A 72 4.29 -2.06 6.62
C LEU A 72 3.33 -1.14 5.85
N LEU A 73 3.29 -1.24 4.52
CA LEU A 73 2.33 -0.48 3.70
C LEU A 73 0.88 -0.78 4.07
N ARG A 74 0.55 -2.04 4.37
CA ARG A 74 -0.81 -2.41 4.81
C ARG A 74 -1.15 -1.79 6.15
N VAL A 75 -0.27 -1.95 7.12
CA VAL A 75 -0.50 -1.38 8.46
C VAL A 75 -0.69 0.13 8.35
N GLN A 76 0.13 0.81 7.55
CA GLN A 76 0.01 2.25 7.34
C GLN A 76 -1.31 2.63 6.65
N GLU A 77 -1.75 1.87 5.65
CA GLU A 77 -3.04 2.09 4.98
C GLU A 77 -4.22 1.89 5.95
N GLU A 78 -4.20 0.84 6.76
CA GLU A 78 -5.23 0.57 7.78
C GLU A 78 -5.27 1.66 8.86
N ILE A 79 -4.11 2.14 9.33
CA ILE A 79 -4.03 3.28 10.26
C ILE A 79 -4.67 4.53 9.65
N ASN A 80 -4.38 4.79 8.37
CA ASN A 80 -4.95 5.93 7.66
C ASN A 80 -6.47 5.79 7.49
N GLU A 81 -6.96 4.60 7.12
CA GLU A 81 -8.41 4.33 7.01
C GLU A 81 -9.13 4.47 8.36
N LEU A 82 -8.55 3.94 9.44
CA LEU A 82 -9.11 4.10 10.78
C LEU A 82 -9.11 5.56 11.23
N GLY A 83 -8.05 6.33 10.92
CA GLY A 83 -7.98 7.77 11.18
C GLY A 83 -9.10 8.56 10.50
N ASP A 84 -9.38 8.25 9.24
CA ASP A 84 -10.50 8.82 8.48
C ASP A 84 -11.86 8.47 9.10
N ILE A 85 -12.06 7.21 9.48
CA ILE A 85 -13.32 6.76 10.07
C ILE A 85 -13.55 7.47 11.41
N CYS A 86 -12.53 7.58 12.25
CA CYS A 86 -12.60 8.28 13.53
C CYS A 86 -12.92 9.77 13.34
N SER A 87 -12.20 10.45 12.46
CA SER A 87 -12.44 11.88 12.18
C SER A 87 -13.82 12.14 11.58
N ALA A 88 -14.28 11.29 10.65
CA ALA A 88 -15.62 11.38 10.06
C ALA A 88 -16.74 11.10 11.08
N THR A 89 -16.48 10.26 12.08
CA THR A 89 -17.46 9.94 13.14
C THR A 89 -17.60 11.11 14.12
N LEU A 90 -16.50 11.78 14.48
CA LEU A 90 -16.51 12.96 15.36
C LEU A 90 -17.29 14.14 14.76
N VAL A 91 -17.19 14.36 13.44
CA VAL A 91 -17.96 15.41 12.73
C VAL A 91 -19.47 15.13 12.75
N LYS A 92 -19.89 13.86 12.69
CA LYS A 92 -21.32 13.49 12.68
C LYS A 92 -21.99 13.66 14.04
N THR A 93 -21.26 13.46 15.13
CA THR A 93 -21.75 13.72 16.49
C THR A 93 -21.94 15.21 16.76
N ASP A 94 -21.04 16.07 16.27
CA ASP A 94 -21.13 17.52 16.47
C ASP A 94 -22.34 18.14 15.74
N VAL A 95 -22.56 17.75 14.48
CA VAL A 95 -23.71 18.21 13.68
C VAL A 95 -25.06 17.72 14.21
N SER A 96 -25.10 16.57 14.87
CA SER A 96 -26.33 16.03 15.46
C SER A 96 -26.73 16.74 16.76
N GLN A 97 -25.78 17.40 17.43
CA GLN A 97 -26.02 18.10 18.70
C GLN A 97 -26.46 19.56 18.49
N GLN A 98 -26.14 20.17 17.34
CA GLN A 98 -26.65 21.49 16.94
C GLN A 98 -28.09 21.50 16.41
N ARG A 99 -28.72 20.34 16.19
CA ARG A 99 -30.07 20.25 15.60
C ARG A 99 -31.23 20.28 16.61
N TYR A 100 -30.93 20.40 17.91
CA TYR A 100 -31.91 20.47 19.01
C TYR A 100 -31.80 21.75 19.84
N GLU A 101 -31.31 22.85 19.27
CA GLU A 101 -31.40 24.19 19.88
C GLU A 101 -32.21 25.12 18.98
N PHE A 102 -33.54 24.95 18.96
CA PHE A 102 -34.52 25.98 18.58
C PHE A 102 -35.84 25.72 19.32
#